data_AF-A0A6L6F5W3-F1
#
_entry.id   AF-A0A6L6F5W3-F1
#
_cell.length_a   1.000
_cell.length_b   1.000
_cell.length_c   1.000
_cell.angle_alpha   90.00
_cell.angle_beta   90.00
_cell.angle_gamma   90.00
#
_symmetry.space_group_name_H-M   'P 1'
#
loop_
_entity.id
_entity.type
_entity.pdbx_description
1 polymer ?
#
loop_
_entity_poly.entity_id
_entity_poly.type
_entity_poly.pdbx_seq_one_letter_code
_entity_poly.pdbx_strand_id
1 'polypeptide(L)' 'MQNIQEPIKDIGVAEVAKACGVSERAVYKWIANGFLPKTEFFGKTNYAEIIQSISNGKYKASDLLTLSQQKLLAA' A
#
# COMPACT_ATOMS: atom_id res chain seq x y z
N MET A 1 9.55 9.56 1.74
CA MET A 1 9.14 8.18 1.47
C MET A 1 9.62 7.80 0.08
N GLN A 2 10.45 6.76 -0.05
CA GLN A 2 11.04 6.36 -1.35
C GLN A 2 10.29 5.18 -2.00
N ASN A 3 9.56 4.40 -1.22
CA ASN A 3 8.81 3.23 -1.69
C ASN A 3 7.64 2.92 -0.72
N ILE A 4 6.70 2.09 -1.17
CA ILE A 4 5.54 1.68 -0.35
C ILE A 4 5.89 0.65 0.74
N GLN A 5 7.09 0.06 0.71
CA GLN A 5 7.50 -0.92 1.71
C GLN A 5 7.71 -0.27 3.08
N GLU A 6 8.26 0.96 3.11
CA GLU A 6 8.52 1.71 4.34
C GLU A 6 7.26 1.84 5.21
N PRO A 7 6.12 2.36 4.71
CA PRO A 7 4.84 2.39 5.44
C PRO A 7 4.36 1.03 5.93
N ILE A 8 4.39 0.03 5.05
CA ILE A 8 3.87 -1.30 5.35
C ILE A 8 4.70 -1.98 6.45
N LYS A 9 6.02 -1.76 6.47
CA LYS A 9 6.90 -2.30 7.51
C LYS A 9 6.80 -1.53 8.83
N ASP A 10 6.62 -0.22 8.78
CA ASP A 10 6.45 0.62 9.98
C ASP A 10 5.16 0.29 10.74
N ILE A 11 4.05 0.06 10.01
CA ILE A 11 2.78 -0.39 10.59
C ILE A 11 2.83 -1.89 10.94
N GLY A 12 3.38 -2.70 10.03
CA GLY A 12 3.42 -4.15 10.15
C GLY A 12 2.52 -4.86 9.14
N VAL A 13 3.07 -5.89 8.49
CA VAL A 13 2.39 -6.64 7.41
C VAL A 13 1.08 -7.27 7.88
N ALA A 14 1.07 -7.88 9.06
CA ALA A 14 -0.11 -8.53 9.62
C ALA A 14 -1.24 -7.53 9.90
N GLU A 15 -0.90 -6.35 10.42
CA GLU A 15 -1.87 -5.29 10.72
C GLU A 15 -2.45 -4.68 9.44
N VAL A 16 -1.60 -4.39 8.45
CA VAL A 16 -2.05 -3.95 7.12
C VAL A 16 -2.96 -4.98 6.46
N ALA A 17 -2.57 -6.26 6.50
CA ALA A 17 -3.37 -7.35 5.92
C ALA A 17 -4.75 -7.45 6.57
N LYS A 18 -4.79 -7.41 7.90
CA LYS A 18 -6.03 -7.43 8.69
C LYS A 18 -6.92 -6.23 8.37
N ALA A 19 -6.36 -5.01 8.37
CA ALA A 19 -7.11 -3.79 8.09
C ALA A 19 -7.65 -3.74 6.66
N CYS A 20 -6.88 -4.25 5.69
CA CYS A 20 -7.26 -4.30 4.28
C CYS A 20 -8.16 -5.51 3.93
N GLY A 21 -8.40 -6.44 4.86
CA GLY A 21 -9.19 -7.65 4.58
C GLY A 21 -8.54 -8.60 3.57
N VAL A 22 -7.20 -8.62 3.50
CA VAL A 22 -6.42 -9.46 2.57
C VAL A 22 -5.51 -10.42 3.33
N SER A 23 -4.92 -11.39 2.64
CA SER A 23 -3.88 -12.24 3.23
C SER A 23 -2.56 -11.49 3.37
N GLU A 24 -1.75 -11.83 4.38
CA GLU A 24 -0.38 -11.32 4.51
C GLU A 24 0.46 -11.57 3.25
N ARG A 25 0.22 -12.71 2.59
CA ARG A 25 0.86 -13.05 1.31
C ARG A 25 0.55 -12.04 0.21
N ALA A 26 -0.66 -11.47 0.18
CA ALA A 26 -1.00 -10.40 -0.75
C ALA A 26 -0.18 -9.13 -0.45
N VAL A 27 -0.07 -8.75 0.81
CA VAL A 27 0.74 -7.59 1.24
C VAL A 27 2.21 -7.78 0.91
N TYR A 28 2.77 -8.97 1.13
CA TYR A 28 4.13 -9.29 0.70
C TYR A 28 4.32 -9.19 -0.81
N LYS A 29 3.30 -9.54 -1.61
CA LYS A 29 3.36 -9.31 -3.07
C LYS A 29 3.39 -7.82 -3.41
N TRP A 30 2.65 -6.98 -2.69
CA TRP A 30 2.69 -5.52 -2.90
C TRP A 30 4.09 -4.98 -2.64
N ILE A 31 4.70 -5.42 -1.53
CA ILE A 31 6.10 -5.07 -1.19
C ILE A 31 7.07 -5.56 -2.27
N ALA A 32 6.97 -6.83 -2.68
CA ALA A 32 7.88 -7.42 -3.67
C ALA A 32 7.76 -6.73 -5.05
N ASN A 33 6.54 -6.38 -5.46
CA ASN A 33 6.29 -5.66 -6.70
C ASN A 33 6.62 -4.16 -6.58
N GLY A 34 6.58 -3.61 -5.37
CA GLY A 34 6.80 -2.21 -5.08
C GLY A 34 5.61 -1.29 -5.41
N PHE A 35 4.42 -1.85 -5.64
CA PHE A 35 3.20 -1.08 -5.92
C PHE A 35 1.95 -1.77 -5.35
N LEU A 36 0.93 -0.97 -4.99
CA LEU A 36 -0.39 -1.45 -4.57
C LEU A 36 -1.17 -2.08 -5.73
N PRO A 37 -2.13 -2.99 -5.48
CA PRO A 37 -2.91 -3.65 -6.53
C PRO A 37 -3.48 -2.68 -7.57
N LYS A 38 -3.51 -3.08 -8.84
CA LYS A 38 -4.06 -2.25 -9.92
C LYS A 38 -5.52 -1.83 -9.67
N THR A 39 -6.27 -2.62 -8.90
CA THR A 39 -7.64 -2.30 -8.46
C THR A 39 -7.73 -0.96 -7.73
N GLU A 40 -6.66 -0.57 -7.05
CA GLU A 40 -6.56 0.71 -6.33
C GLU A 40 -6.62 1.90 -7.29
N PHE A 41 -5.93 1.80 -8.44
CA PHE A 41 -5.90 2.87 -9.45
C PHE A 41 -7.21 3.01 -10.21
N PHE A 42 -8.05 1.98 -10.20
CA PHE A 42 -9.39 2.01 -10.78
C PHE A 42 -10.48 2.28 -9.74
N GLY A 43 -10.12 2.60 -8.49
CA GLY A 43 -11.07 2.89 -7.41
C GLY A 43 -11.91 1.70 -6.96
N LYS A 44 -11.48 0.47 -7.27
CA LYS A 44 -12.16 -0.77 -6.84
C LYS A 44 -11.78 -1.17 -5.42
N THR A 45 -10.65 -0.66 -4.93
CA THR A 45 -10.13 -0.87 -3.59
C THR A 45 -9.64 0.47 -3.03
N ASN A 46 -9.53 0.55 -1.70
CA ASN A 46 -9.13 1.74 -0.95
C ASN A 46 -8.01 1.43 0.07
N TYR A 47 -7.11 0.51 -0.25
CA TYR A 47 -5.98 0.12 0.60
C TYR A 47 -5.09 1.30 1.02
N ALA A 48 -4.83 2.26 0.13
CA ALA A 48 -4.01 3.43 0.43
C ALA A 48 -4.64 4.30 1.52
N GLU A 49 -5.97 4.46 1.49
CA GLU A 49 -6.72 5.19 2.51
C GLU A 49 -6.74 4.45 3.84
N ILE A 50 -6.90 3.12 3.81
CA ILE A 50 -6.82 2.28 5.01
C ILE A 50 -5.44 2.39 5.66
N ILE A 51 -4.36 2.30 4.86
CA ILE A 51 -2.98 2.46 5.35
C ILE A 51 -2.76 3.85 5.96
N GLN A 52 -3.33 4.90 5.36
CA GLN A 52 -3.31 6.24 5.96
C GLN A 52 -4.03 6.27 7.31
N SER A 53 -5.21 5.66 7.40
CA SER A 53 -6.00 5.65 8.62
C SER A 53 -5.29 4.94 9.77
N ILE A 54 -4.78 3.72 9.53
CA ILE A 54 -4.10 2.93 10.58
C ILE A 54 -2.73 3.50 10.96
N SER A 55 -2.12 4.30 10.10
CA SER A 55 -0.90 5.06 10.43
C SER A 55 -1.16 6.42 11.07
N ASN A 56 -2.42 6.72 11.45
CA ASN A 56 -2.84 8.01 12.00
C ASN A 56 -2.42 9.20 11.11
N GLY A 57 -2.48 9.02 9.80
CA GLY A 57 -2.13 10.06 8.82
C GLY A 57 -0.63 10.28 8.61
N LYS A 58 0.25 9.48 9.23
CA LYS A 58 1.71 9.55 9.02
C LYS A 58 2.07 9.33 7.55
N TYR A 59 1.37 8.43 6.87
CA TYR A 59 1.55 8.15 5.45
C TYR A 59 0.29 8.51 4.68
N LYS A 60 0.39 9.45 3.74
CA LYS A 60 -0.78 9.88 2.95
C LYS A 60 -1.09 8.88 1.83
N ALA A 61 -2.38 8.66 1.61
CA ALA A 61 -2.88 7.80 0.53
C ALA A 61 -2.40 8.28 -0.86
N SER A 62 -2.42 9.59 -1.08
CA SER A 62 -1.92 10.22 -2.32
C SER A 62 -0.47 9.85 -2.63
N ASP A 63 0.37 9.82 -1.60
CA ASP A 63 1.80 9.55 -1.74
C ASP A 63 2.04 8.07 -2.05
N LEU A 64 1.30 7.18 -1.38
CA LEU A 64 1.29 5.74 -1.66
C LEU A 64 0.86 5.43 -3.10
N LEU A 65 -0.20 6.07 -3.57
CA LEU A 65 -0.71 5.91 -4.93
C LEU A 65 0.30 6.42 -5.97
N THR A 66 0.87 7.61 -5.73
CA THR A 66 1.85 8.22 -6.64
C THR A 66 3.08 7.35 -6.78
N LEU A 67 3.64 6.85 -5.67
CA LEU A 67 4.79 5.93 -5.70
C LEU A 67 4.45 4.61 -6.39
N SER A 68 3.26 4.08 -6.13
CA SER A 68 2.81 2.84 -6.77
C SER A 68 2.65 3.01 -8.29
N GLN A 69 2.12 4.14 -8.76
CA GLN A 69 2.00 4.46 -10.18
C GLN A 69 3.36 4.64 -10.85
N GLN A 70 4.26 5.40 -10.21
CA GLN A 70 5.63 5.59 -10.71
C GLN A 70 6.34 4.25 -10.88
N LYS A 71 6.21 3.34 -9.90
CA LYS A 71 6.83 2.01 -9.96
C LYS A 71 6.19 1.13 -11.02
N LEU A 72 4.87 1.18 -11.18
CA LEU A 72 4.14 0.43 -12.20
C LEU A 72 4.56 0.84 -13.63
N LEU A 73 4.76 2.14 -13.87
CA LEU A 73 5.15 2.68 -15.18
C LEU A 73 6.63 2.44 -15.51
N ALA A 74 7.47 2.26 -14.49
CA ALA A 74 8.89 1.99 -14.63
C ALA A 74 9.24 0.49 -14.73
N ALA A 75 8.25 -0.41 -14.64
CA ALA A 75 8.39 -1.86 -14.68
C ALA A 75 7.93 -2.43 -16.03
#